data_AF-A0A971ZFP3-F1
#
_entry.id   AF-A0A971ZFP3-F1
#
_cell.length_a   1.000
_cell.length_b   1.000
_cell.length_c   1.000
_cell.angle_alpha   90.00
_cell.angle_beta   90.00
_cell.angle_gamma   90.00
#
_symmetry.space_group_name_H-M   'P 1'
#
loop_
_entity.id
_entity.type
_entity.pdbx_description
1 polymer ?
#
loop_
_entity_poly.entity_id
_entity_poly.type
_entity_poly.pdbx_seq_one_letter_code
_entity_poly.pdbx_strand_id
1 'polypeptide(L)'
;MQHQADAYQDIRDAIRDLCSQFPAEYFRKVDEERAYPEEFVNALTEAGWLAALIPQEYGGSGLSLTEASVIMEEINRNGGNSGACHGQMYNMGTVLRHGSLAQKQRYL
;
A
#
# COMPACT_ATOMS: atom_id res chain seq x y z
N MET A 1 18.08 -15.24 23.12
CA MET A 1 16.94 -15.04 22.20
C MET A 1 17.49 -15.17 20.80
N GLN A 2 17.08 -16.18 20.04
CA GLN A 2 17.40 -16.24 18.61
C GLN A 2 16.62 -15.10 17.95
N HIS A 3 17.33 -14.14 17.37
CA HIS A 3 16.74 -13.14 16.49
C HIS A 3 16.33 -13.93 15.23
N GLN A 4 15.06 -14.29 15.14
CA GLN A 4 14.51 -14.85 13.91
C GLN A 4 14.53 -13.71 12.89
N ALA A 5 15.14 -13.93 11.73
CA ALA A 5 15.10 -12.96 10.64
C ALA A 5 13.63 -12.65 10.33
N ASP A 6 13.28 -11.37 10.26
CA ASP A 6 11.93 -10.96 9.88
C ASP A 6 11.67 -11.45 8.45
N ALA A 7 10.64 -12.29 8.30
CA ALA A 7 10.28 -12.88 7.02
C ALA A 7 9.83 -11.85 5.97
N TYR A 8 9.57 -10.61 6.38
CA TYR A 8 9.08 -9.53 5.53
C TYR A 8 10.03 -8.32 5.47
N GLN A 9 11.31 -8.52 5.82
CA GLN A 9 12.30 -7.45 5.89
C GLN A 9 12.40 -6.65 4.56
N ASP A 10 12.37 -7.34 3.42
CA ASP A 10 12.43 -6.69 2.09
C ASP A 10 11.25 -5.73 1.85
N ILE A 11 10.03 -6.13 2.27
CA ILE A 11 8.84 -5.27 2.18
C ILE A 11 9.01 -4.06 3.09
N ARG A 12 9.49 -4.28 4.33
CA ARG A 12 9.68 -3.18 5.28
C ARG A 12 10.71 -2.18 4.79
N ASP A 13 11.84 -2.66 4.28
CA ASP A 13 12.90 -1.78 3.79
C ASP A 13 12.44 -0.99 2.55
N ALA A 14 11.74 -1.63 1.61
CA ALA A 14 11.21 -0.92 0.45
C ALA A 14 10.15 0.14 0.81
N ILE A 15 9.27 -0.16 1.78
CA ILE A 15 8.29 0.83 2.27
C ILE A 15 8.99 1.95 3.05
N ARG A 16 10.01 1.63 3.86
CA ARG A 16 10.81 2.64 4.57
C ARG A 16 11.51 3.58 3.58
N ASP A 17 12.12 3.04 2.54
CA ASP A 17 12.78 3.82 1.51
C ASP A 17 11.81 4.75 0.78
N LEU A 18 10.61 4.27 0.46
CA LEU A 18 9.55 5.10 -0.12
C LEU A 18 9.11 6.19 0.86
N CYS A 19 8.81 5.85 2.11
CA CYS A 19 8.40 6.81 3.14
C CYS A 19 9.50 7.86 3.41
N SER A 20 10.78 7.54 3.26
CA SER A 20 11.88 8.48 3.47
C SER A 20 11.85 9.68 2.50
N GLN A 21 11.14 9.57 1.38
CA GLN A 21 10.94 10.66 0.42
C GLN A 21 9.91 11.69 0.89
N PHE A 22 9.12 11.36 1.93
CA PHE A 22 8.03 12.18 2.45
C PHE A 22 8.32 12.58 3.91
N PRO A 23 8.90 13.77 4.14
CA PRO A 23 9.28 14.20 5.48
C PRO A 23 8.05 14.52 6.34
N ALA A 24 8.22 14.60 7.66
CA ALA A 24 7.13 14.90 8.59
C ALA A 24 6.44 16.25 8.32
N GLU A 25 7.16 17.22 7.74
CA GLU A 25 6.60 18.49 7.26
C GLU A 25 5.52 18.31 6.18
N TYR A 26 5.70 17.35 5.26
CA TYR A 26 4.70 17.05 4.23
C TYR A 26 3.39 16.58 4.86
N PHE A 27 3.46 15.57 5.73
CA PHE A 27 2.25 15.03 6.37
C PHE A 27 1.55 16.03 7.28
N ARG A 28 2.31 16.86 8.01
CA ARG A 28 1.75 17.95 8.82
C ARG A 28 1.02 18.98 7.96
N LYS A 29 1.59 19.39 6.83
CA LYS A 29 0.92 20.32 5.91
C LYS A 29 -0.38 19.75 5.37
N VAL A 30 -0.37 18.49 4.93
CA VAL A 30 -1.58 17.80 4.45
C VAL A 30 -2.66 17.77 5.54
N ASP A 31 -2.29 17.46 6.79
CA ASP A 31 -3.21 17.45 7.93
C ASP A 31 -3.77 18.85 8.25
N GLU A 32 -2.92 19.87 8.32
CA GLU A 32 -3.30 21.27 8.54
C GLU A 32 -4.31 21.76 7.49
N GLU A 33 -4.10 21.37 6.23
CA GLU A 33 -4.98 21.69 5.11
C GLU A 33 -6.22 20.78 5.02
N ARG A 34 -6.30 19.73 5.85
CA ARG A 34 -7.31 18.65 5.76
C ARG A 34 -7.39 18.04 4.37
N ALA A 35 -6.24 17.94 3.70
CA ALA A 35 -6.13 17.49 2.32
C ALA A 35 -5.92 15.97 2.23
N TYR A 36 -5.97 15.45 0.99
CA TYR A 36 -5.55 14.08 0.68
C TYR A 36 -4.07 14.07 0.30
N PRO A 37 -3.24 13.13 0.81
CA PRO A 37 -1.81 13.08 0.51
C PRO A 37 -1.55 12.49 -0.89
N GLU A 38 -1.98 13.19 -1.94
CA GLU A 38 -1.97 12.72 -3.33
C GLU A 38 -0.58 12.29 -3.81
N GLU A 39 0.47 13.07 -3.52
CA GLU A 39 1.84 12.75 -3.95
C GLU A 39 2.33 11.42 -3.35
N PHE A 40 2.04 11.18 -2.06
CA PHE A 40 2.39 9.95 -1.37
C PHE A 40 1.64 8.74 -1.91
N VAL A 41 0.35 8.90 -2.20
CA VAL A 41 -0.50 7.85 -2.76
C VAL A 41 -0.08 7.51 -4.18
N ASN A 42 0.28 8.51 -4.99
CA ASN A 42 0.79 8.31 -6.33
C ASN A 42 2.11 7.53 -6.29
N ALA A 43 3.04 7.88 -5.39
CA ALA A 43 4.29 7.14 -5.23
C ALA A 43 4.06 5.67 -4.85
N LEU A 44 3.14 5.38 -3.92
CA LEU A 44 2.76 4.01 -3.57
C LEU A 44 2.09 3.25 -4.72
N THR A 45 1.33 3.95 -5.56
CA THR A 45 0.66 3.38 -6.74
C THR A 45 1.66 3.01 -7.81
N GLU A 46 2.58 3.92 -8.13
CA GLU A 46 3.64 3.70 -9.13
C GLU A 46 4.60 2.58 -8.71
N ALA A 47 4.87 2.46 -7.40
CA ALA A 47 5.66 1.36 -6.84
C ALA A 47 4.88 0.03 -6.74
N GLY A 48 3.58 0.01 -7.09
CA GLY A 48 2.74 -1.20 -7.12
C GLY A 48 2.16 -1.63 -5.78
N TRP A 49 2.44 -0.91 -4.68
CA TRP A 49 2.01 -1.30 -3.34
C TRP A 49 0.50 -1.28 -3.14
N LEU A 50 -0.21 -0.40 -3.86
CA LEU A 50 -1.68 -0.32 -3.75
C LEU A 50 -2.41 -1.43 -4.52
N ALA A 51 -1.70 -2.16 -5.39
CA ALA A 51 -2.19 -3.33 -6.12
C ALA A 51 -1.65 -4.65 -5.52
N ALA A 52 -1.07 -4.61 -4.32
CA ALA A 52 -0.41 -5.76 -3.69
C ALA A 52 -1.29 -7.02 -3.64
N LEU A 53 -2.58 -6.89 -3.31
CA LEU A 53 -3.52 -8.00 -3.17
C LEU A 53 -4.17 -8.44 -4.50
N ILE A 54 -3.93 -7.72 -5.59
CA ILE A 54 -4.47 -8.05 -6.91
C ILE A 54 -3.60 -9.16 -7.53
N PRO A 55 -4.17 -10.23 -8.09
CA PRO A 55 -3.41 -11.27 -8.76
C PRO A 55 -2.58 -10.74 -9.94
N GLN A 56 -1.45 -11.39 -10.22
CA GLN A 56 -0.54 -11.02 -11.30
C GLN A 56 -1.19 -11.05 -12.69
N GLU A 57 -2.15 -11.94 -12.93
CA GLU A 57 -2.92 -12.01 -14.17
C GLU A 57 -3.76 -10.75 -14.46
N TYR A 58 -3.99 -9.93 -13.43
CA TYR A 58 -4.64 -8.62 -13.52
C TYR A 58 -3.67 -7.46 -13.24
N GLY A 59 -2.35 -7.70 -13.27
CA GLY A 59 -1.34 -6.64 -13.14
C GLY A 59 -0.95 -6.24 -11.72
N GLY A 60 -1.44 -6.95 -10.69
CA GLY A 60 -1.02 -6.75 -9.30
C GLY A 60 0.17 -7.61 -8.87
N SER A 61 0.54 -7.54 -7.60
CA SER A 61 1.68 -8.29 -7.05
C SER A 61 1.33 -9.71 -6.60
N GLY A 62 0.05 -10.00 -6.32
CA GLY A 62 -0.42 -11.29 -5.80
C GLY A 62 0.03 -11.60 -4.37
N LEU A 63 0.36 -10.59 -3.58
CA LEU A 63 0.74 -10.71 -2.17
C LEU A 63 -0.46 -11.13 -1.31
N SER A 64 -0.15 -11.73 -0.18
CA SER A 64 -1.11 -12.14 0.84
C SER A 64 -1.56 -10.97 1.72
N LEU A 65 -2.64 -11.20 2.48
CA LEU A 65 -3.11 -10.24 3.50
C LEU A 65 -2.06 -9.96 4.58
N THR A 66 -1.19 -10.93 4.88
CA THR A 66 -0.11 -10.74 5.86
C THR A 66 0.89 -9.70 5.35
N GLU A 67 1.34 -9.82 4.10
CA GLU A 67 2.28 -8.88 3.48
C GLU A 67 1.64 -7.48 3.32
N ALA A 68 0.36 -7.42 2.93
CA ALA A 68 -0.41 -6.17 2.93
C ALA A 68 -0.46 -5.50 4.31
N SER A 69 -0.60 -6.29 5.38
CA SER A 69 -0.60 -5.77 6.76
C SER A 69 0.77 -5.21 7.13
N VAL A 70 1.86 -5.86 6.71
CA VAL A 70 3.24 -5.36 6.92
C VAL A 70 3.47 -4.04 6.20
N ILE A 71 3.00 -3.90 4.95
CA ILE A 71 3.06 -2.63 4.20
C ILE A 71 2.41 -1.50 5.01
N MET A 72 1.18 -1.72 5.48
CA MET A 72 0.44 -0.73 6.25
C MET A 72 1.10 -0.40 7.59
N GLU A 73 1.62 -1.41 8.29
CA GLU A 73 2.33 -1.23 9.55
C GLU A 73 3.56 -0.34 9.34
N GLU A 74 4.35 -0.62 8.30
CA GLU A 74 5.58 0.11 8.05
C GLU A 74 5.32 1.55 7.57
N ILE A 75 4.25 1.79 6.78
CA ILE A 75 3.81 3.17 6.45
C ILE A 75 3.54 3.97 7.73
N ASN A 76 2.75 3.42 8.65
CA ASN A 76 2.41 4.10 9.90
C ASN A 76 3.63 4.28 10.81
N ARG A 77 4.53 3.29 10.84
CA ARG A 77 5.79 3.36 11.60
C ARG A 77 6.69 4.51 11.14
N ASN A 78 6.63 4.88 9.85
CA ASN A 78 7.44 5.95 9.26
C ASN A 78 6.69 7.28 9.15
N GLY A 79 5.59 7.47 9.90
CA GLY A 79 4.88 8.75 10.01
C GLY A 79 3.86 9.03 8.92
N GLY A 80 3.69 8.13 7.95
CA GLY A 80 2.59 8.18 6.99
C GLY A 80 1.27 7.71 7.59
N ASN A 81 0.16 8.01 6.93
CA ASN A 81 -1.17 7.49 7.30
C ASN A 81 -1.62 6.45 6.27
N SER A 82 -1.56 5.17 6.64
CA SER A 82 -1.95 4.09 5.72
C SER A 82 -3.45 4.06 5.42
N GLY A 83 -4.29 4.76 6.20
CA GLY A 83 -5.72 4.91 5.96
C GLY A 83 -6.06 5.55 4.60
N ALA A 84 -5.20 6.47 4.12
CA ALA A 84 -5.35 7.10 2.81
C ALA A 84 -5.21 6.10 1.64
N CYS A 85 -4.51 4.99 1.88
CA CYS A 85 -4.14 3.97 0.89
C CYS A 85 -4.96 2.68 1.05
N HIS A 86 -5.39 2.40 2.28
CA HIS A 86 -6.15 1.21 2.67
C HIS A 86 -7.43 1.03 1.86
N GLY A 87 -8.18 2.12 1.62
CA GLY A 87 -9.44 2.06 0.88
C GLY A 87 -9.28 1.41 -0.49
N GLN A 88 -8.19 1.73 -1.21
CA GLN A 88 -7.91 1.17 -2.52
C GLN A 88 -7.60 -0.33 -2.44
N MET A 89 -6.73 -0.77 -1.53
CA MET A 89 -6.35 -2.18 -1.42
C MET A 89 -7.55 -3.12 -1.15
N TYR A 90 -8.55 -2.67 -0.40
CA TYR A 90 -9.68 -3.51 0.00
C TYR A 90 -10.88 -3.43 -0.93
N ASN A 91 -11.15 -2.27 -1.54
CA ASN A 91 -12.27 -2.13 -2.48
C ASN A 91 -12.12 -3.07 -3.69
N MET A 92 -10.88 -3.31 -4.12
CA MET A 92 -10.57 -4.21 -5.25
C MET A 92 -10.91 -5.67 -4.96
N GLY A 93 -10.90 -6.09 -3.69
CA GLY A 93 -11.33 -7.43 -3.28
C GLY A 93 -12.79 -7.74 -3.65
N THR A 94 -13.66 -6.72 -3.70
CA THR A 94 -15.05 -6.87 -4.12
C THR A 94 -15.15 -7.26 -5.60
N VAL A 95 -14.42 -6.55 -6.47
CA VAL A 95 -14.38 -6.84 -7.92
C VAL A 95 -13.70 -8.18 -8.16
N LEU A 96 -12.61 -8.47 -7.44
CA LEU A 96 -11.89 -9.72 -7.59
C LEU A 96 -12.75 -10.94 -7.24
N ARG A 97 -13.55 -10.86 -6.17
CA ARG A 97 -14.37 -11.98 -5.70
C ARG A 97 -15.70 -12.12 -6.43
N HIS A 98 -16.33 -11.00 -6.79
CA HIS A 98 -17.72 -10.99 -7.26
C HIS A 98 -17.90 -10.42 -8.68
N GLY A 99 -16.85 -9.81 -9.25
CA GLY A 99 -16.89 -9.26 -10.59
C GLY A 99 -16.92 -10.34 -11.67
N SER A 100 -17.56 -10.04 -12.79
CA SER A 100 -17.43 -10.81 -14.02
C SER A 100 -16.02 -10.72 -14.59
N LEU A 101 -15.66 -11.62 -15.50
CA LEU A 101 -14.36 -11.56 -16.18
C LEU A 101 -14.13 -10.20 -16.85
N ALA A 102 -15.15 -9.64 -17.48
CA ALA A 102 -15.08 -8.32 -18.12
C ALA A 102 -14.89 -7.18 -17.10
N GLN A 103 -15.46 -7.28 -15.90
CA GLN A 103 -15.24 -6.30 -14.83
C GLN A 103 -13.82 -6.41 -14.27
N LYS A 104 -13.31 -7.62 -14.07
CA LYS A 104 -11.94 -7.84 -13.60
C LYS A 104 -10.93 -7.28 -14.60
N GLN A 105 -11.07 -7.59 -15.89
CA GLN A 105 -10.18 -7.07 -16.94
C GLN A 105 -10.23 -5.55 -17.11
N ARG A 106 -11.35 -4.92 -16.75
CA ARG A 106 -11.53 -3.47 -16.94
C ARG A 106 -11.07 -2.64 -15.74
N TYR A 107 -11.25 -3.16 -14.53
CA TYR A 107 -11.11 -2.38 -13.31
C TYR A 107 -9.95 -2.80 -12.43
N LEU A 108 -9.50 -4.05 -12.50
CA LEU A 108 -8.32 -4.52 -11.78
C LEU A 108 -7.05 -4.24 -12.56
#